data_AF-A0A9P7D5X5-F1
#
_entry.id   AF-A0A9P7D5X5-F1
#
_cell.length_a   1.000
_cell.length_b   1.000
_cell.length_c   1.000
_cell.angle_alpha   90.00
_cell.angle_beta   90.00
_cell.angle_gamma   90.00
#
_symmetry.space_group_name_H-M   'P 1'
#
loop_
_entity.id
_entity.type
_entity.pdbx_description
1 polymer ?
#
loop_
_entity_poly.entity_id
_entity_poly.type
_entity_poly.pdbx_seq_one_letter_code
_entity_poly.pdbx_strand_id
1 'polypeptide(L)'
;MAAVVTLYPTVTPPSYHRIVSPTLKIPTDTQRPIPVGLLACQRDPLLRELETSIISCTISQPAASFPSVKKGKKASAPTPADQPTLEVILHDTVIFPEGGGQPSDTGIMKTADGRTWTVTQARRHGGHAVHYVRVEQAEYGLASLTTGTNVTVALGELDFDRRYDHMSMHTSQHLLSAVLESRLDIHTLSWSLTAAPAPCYVELARSMTTEEIFAIQSEANKLVFEGRKVHVEVQEMDDKPQPAVPVLESGRAVGKGVPTDYTGGIMRTVIIDGVDRNPCCGTHLPTLHNLQLFVIPQTETLSRSATMSARLYFLAGPRLIAYLTSTHSQLTAAAATLSCGAPQVPDRIGQVVDERKRAEKRVDDLEFELAKHVAGDVWQEMKSSEAALFVKHVHRTDDSVNPLGFLSAITTAFANVIPAERPFVLVFSSSPSSQTSTSASVLLVFGSDEKCVKPAGDLLKGKLNVKGGGKGTRWSGKFTGVWREGREDAVVSEVLKAIST
;
A
#
# COMPACT_ATOMS: atom_id res chain seq x y z
N MET A 1 -0.62 15.16 -16.10
CA MET A 1 -1.68 15.15 -15.07
C MET A 1 -2.89 15.81 -15.68
N ALA A 2 -3.83 15.04 -16.23
CA ALA A 2 -5.11 15.63 -16.64
C ALA A 2 -5.79 16.11 -15.34
N ALA A 3 -6.02 17.41 -15.22
CA ALA A 3 -6.86 17.94 -14.15
C ALA A 3 -8.25 17.32 -14.36
N VAL A 4 -8.62 16.36 -13.52
CA VAL A 4 -9.97 15.83 -13.50
C VAL A 4 -10.83 16.94 -12.92
N VAL A 5 -11.54 17.67 -13.79
CA VAL A 5 -12.56 18.61 -13.35
C VAL A 5 -13.65 17.79 -12.68
N THR A 6 -13.61 17.72 -11.35
CA THR A 6 -14.66 17.08 -10.57
C THR A 6 -15.84 18.05 -10.53
N LEU A 7 -16.92 17.73 -11.24
CA LEU A 7 -18.15 18.49 -11.14
C LEU A 7 -18.80 18.19 -9.79
N TYR A 8 -18.64 19.12 -8.84
CA TYR A 8 -19.28 19.04 -7.55
C TYR A 8 -20.78 19.31 -7.67
N PRO A 9 -21.64 18.61 -6.91
CA PRO A 9 -22.97 19.14 -6.64
C PRO A 9 -22.81 20.54 -6.03
N THR A 10 -23.57 21.50 -6.54
CA THR A 10 -23.41 22.91 -6.16
C THR A 10 -24.32 23.31 -5.00
N VAL A 11 -25.34 22.52 -4.70
CA VAL A 11 -26.36 22.84 -3.69
C VAL A 11 -26.77 21.60 -2.91
N THR A 12 -26.78 21.69 -1.58
CA THR A 12 -27.39 20.68 -0.71
C THR A 12 -28.91 20.79 -0.81
N PRO A 13 -29.64 19.69 -1.08
CA PRO A 13 -31.10 19.74 -1.12
C PRO A 13 -31.68 20.24 0.21
N PRO A 14 -32.73 21.10 0.20
CA PRO A 14 -33.36 21.57 1.44
C PRO A 14 -33.90 20.44 2.33
N SER A 15 -34.21 19.29 1.74
CA SER A 15 -34.68 18.09 2.44
C SER A 15 -33.57 17.25 3.09
N TYR A 16 -32.30 17.65 2.96
CA TYR A 16 -31.15 16.90 3.48
C TYR A 16 -31.14 16.89 5.01
N HIS A 17 -31.31 18.04 5.66
CA HIS A 17 -31.29 18.13 7.12
C HIS A 17 -32.69 18.25 7.71
N ARG A 18 -33.05 17.33 8.62
CA ARG A 18 -34.37 17.25 9.23
C ARG A 18 -34.25 17.19 10.75
N ILE A 19 -34.94 18.10 11.43
CA ILE A 19 -35.12 18.02 12.87
C ILE A 19 -36.42 17.27 13.11
N VAL A 20 -36.33 16.11 13.78
CA VAL A 20 -37.49 15.25 14.06
C VAL A 20 -37.95 15.33 15.52
N SER A 21 -37.18 15.99 16.40
CA SER A 21 -37.65 16.35 17.74
C SER A 21 -38.44 17.67 17.70
N PRO A 22 -39.68 17.73 18.22
CA PRO A 22 -40.48 18.96 18.24
C PRO A 22 -39.87 20.10 19.07
N THR A 23 -39.08 19.75 20.08
CA THR A 23 -38.47 20.68 21.05
C THR A 23 -37.10 21.18 20.60
N LEU A 24 -36.42 20.43 19.74
CA LEU A 24 -35.08 20.78 19.30
C LEU A 24 -35.10 21.96 18.34
N LYS A 25 -34.35 23.00 18.67
CA LYS A 25 -34.11 24.16 17.79
C LYS A 25 -32.63 24.38 17.61
N ILE A 26 -32.24 24.87 16.44
CA ILE A 26 -30.87 25.33 16.20
C ILE A 26 -30.66 26.57 17.09
N PRO A 27 -29.65 26.57 17.98
CA PRO A 27 -29.36 27.74 18.80
C PRO A 27 -29.12 28.98 17.94
N THR A 28 -29.82 30.08 18.23
CA THR A 28 -29.65 31.38 17.55
C THR A 28 -28.85 32.38 18.38
N ASP A 29 -28.56 32.04 19.64
CA ASP A 29 -27.73 32.86 20.54
C ASP A 29 -26.27 32.75 20.10
N THR A 30 -25.76 33.82 19.47
CA THR A 30 -24.40 33.90 18.93
C THR A 30 -23.31 33.95 20.01
N GLN A 31 -23.70 33.93 21.29
CA GLN A 31 -22.79 33.81 22.44
C GLN A 31 -22.62 32.36 22.91
N ARG A 32 -23.28 31.39 22.27
CA ARG A 32 -23.17 29.96 22.62
C ARG A 32 -22.74 29.13 21.41
N PRO A 33 -21.87 28.13 21.58
CA PRO A 33 -21.50 27.24 20.48
C PRO A 33 -22.64 26.28 20.13
N ILE A 34 -22.88 26.10 18.84
CA ILE A 34 -23.77 25.05 18.32
C ILE A 34 -23.11 23.69 18.59
N PRO A 35 -23.84 22.71 19.13
CA PRO A 35 -23.30 21.40 19.42
C PRO A 35 -23.00 20.59 18.16
N VAL A 36 -22.00 19.72 18.24
CA VAL A 36 -21.70 18.69 17.22
C VAL A 36 -22.93 17.80 17.05
N GLY A 37 -23.33 17.59 15.81
CA GLY A 37 -24.61 17.00 15.40
C GLY A 37 -25.52 18.02 14.72
N LEU A 38 -25.36 19.31 15.04
CA LEU A 38 -26.13 20.42 14.48
C LEU A 38 -25.28 21.47 13.77
N LEU A 39 -23.96 21.31 13.63
CA LEU A 39 -23.10 22.32 12.99
C LEU A 39 -23.48 22.58 11.53
N ALA A 40 -23.18 23.78 11.00
CA ALA A 40 -23.46 24.14 9.61
C ALA A 40 -22.91 23.10 8.61
N CYS A 41 -21.68 22.62 8.79
CA CYS A 41 -21.12 21.54 7.96
C CYS A 41 -21.88 20.19 8.01
N GLN A 42 -22.68 19.96 9.05
CA GLN A 42 -23.48 18.75 9.22
C GLN A 42 -24.92 18.93 8.72
N ARG A 43 -25.41 20.18 8.69
CA ARG A 43 -26.72 20.57 8.13
C ARG A 43 -26.65 20.80 6.62
N ASP A 44 -25.58 21.40 6.14
CA ASP A 44 -25.26 21.64 4.75
C ASP A 44 -23.79 21.23 4.49
N PRO A 45 -23.55 19.99 4.04
CA PRO A 45 -22.20 19.47 3.87
C PRO A 45 -21.46 20.06 2.67
N LEU A 46 -22.18 20.73 1.75
CA LEU A 46 -21.62 21.42 0.58
C LEU A 46 -21.36 22.91 0.82
N LEU A 47 -21.84 23.46 1.95
CA LEU A 47 -21.55 24.83 2.36
C LEU A 47 -20.04 25.01 2.59
N ARG A 48 -19.46 25.99 1.88
CA ARG A 48 -18.02 26.25 1.89
C ARG A 48 -17.61 27.41 2.78
N GLU A 49 -18.54 28.32 3.06
CA GLU A 49 -18.27 29.58 3.75
C GLU A 49 -19.45 29.94 4.66
N LEU A 50 -19.15 30.52 5.82
CA LEU A 50 -20.15 30.97 6.79
C LEU A 50 -19.61 32.15 7.59
N GLU A 51 -20.43 33.18 7.77
CA GLU A 51 -20.20 34.21 8.79
C GLU A 51 -20.65 33.69 10.16
N THR A 52 -19.77 33.82 11.16
CA THR A 52 -19.99 33.35 12.54
C THR A 52 -19.27 34.25 13.53
N SER A 53 -19.60 34.13 14.82
CA SER A 53 -18.92 34.82 15.91
C SER A 53 -17.94 33.88 16.64
N ILE A 54 -16.89 34.48 17.21
CA ILE A 54 -15.97 33.81 18.13
C ILE A 54 -16.60 33.76 19.53
N ILE A 55 -16.71 32.57 20.11
CA ILE A 55 -17.18 32.37 21.48
C ILE A 55 -16.01 32.47 22.46
N SER A 56 -14.89 31.80 22.15
CA SER A 56 -13.69 31.84 22.97
C SER A 56 -12.45 31.63 22.14
N CYS A 57 -11.35 32.25 22.56
CA CYS A 57 -10.03 32.05 21.99
C CYS A 57 -9.00 31.94 23.11
N THR A 58 -8.27 30.85 23.15
CA THR A 58 -7.23 30.59 24.16
C THR A 58 -5.96 30.06 23.49
N ILE A 59 -4.81 30.23 24.13
CA ILE A 59 -3.57 29.61 23.64
C ILE A 59 -3.68 28.09 23.88
N SER A 60 -3.45 27.30 22.84
CA SER A 60 -3.43 25.84 22.97
C SER A 60 -2.26 25.44 23.86
N GLN A 61 -2.56 24.68 24.92
CA GLN A 61 -1.50 24.11 25.75
C GLN A 61 -1.06 22.78 25.13
N PRO A 62 0.25 22.48 25.06
CA PRO A 62 0.69 21.15 24.70
C PRO A 62 0.05 20.15 25.69
N ALA A 63 -0.59 19.11 25.17
CA ALA A 63 -1.13 18.06 26.03
C ALA A 63 -0.02 17.55 26.96
N ALA A 64 -0.29 17.54 28.28
CA ALA A 64 0.63 16.97 29.26
C ALA A 64 0.99 15.55 28.80
N SER A 65 2.29 15.28 28.67
CA SER A 65 2.79 13.98 28.22
C SER A 65 2.44 12.91 29.25
N PHE A 66 1.37 12.17 29.02
CA PHE A 66 1.12 10.93 29.74
C PHE A 66 2.19 9.89 29.33
N PRO A 67 2.81 9.16 30.27
CA PRO A 67 3.86 8.21 29.94
C PRO A 67 3.30 7.05 29.12
N SER A 68 3.63 7.04 27.83
CA SER A 68 3.26 5.98 26.88
C SER A 68 4.00 4.68 27.18
N VAL A 69 3.25 3.61 27.44
CA VAL A 69 3.75 2.23 27.42
C VAL A 69 4.15 1.86 25.99
N LYS A 70 5.38 1.38 25.82
CA LYS A 70 6.03 1.00 24.55
C LYS A 70 5.23 -0.03 23.73
N LYS A 71 5.08 0.22 22.42
CA LYS A 71 5.72 -0.57 21.32
C LYS A 71 5.39 -0.07 19.90
N GLY A 72 6.42 0.49 19.24
CA GLY A 72 6.87 0.27 17.85
C GLY A 72 5.91 0.48 16.67
N LYS A 73 6.09 1.54 15.87
CA LYS A 73 6.97 1.63 14.66
C LYS A 73 6.86 3.06 14.11
N LYS A 74 7.99 3.74 13.93
CA LYS A 74 8.07 5.12 13.42
C LYS A 74 7.74 5.16 11.93
N ALA A 75 6.74 5.96 11.55
CA ALA A 75 6.72 6.66 10.28
C ALA A 75 7.05 8.13 10.58
N SER A 76 8.16 8.63 10.03
CA SER A 76 8.59 10.02 10.22
C SER A 76 7.78 10.93 9.31
N ALA A 77 6.74 11.56 9.86
CA ALA A 77 6.22 12.80 9.29
C ALA A 77 7.18 13.96 9.65
N PRO A 78 7.43 14.92 8.75
CA PRO A 78 8.23 16.09 9.08
C PRO A 78 7.49 16.92 10.13
N THR A 79 8.11 17.13 11.29
CA THR A 79 7.62 18.03 12.34
C THR A 79 7.63 19.47 11.79
N PRO A 80 6.49 20.15 11.61
CA PRO A 80 6.49 21.58 11.31
C PRO A 80 7.09 22.33 12.50
N ALA A 81 7.84 23.40 12.25
CA ALA A 81 8.33 24.31 13.27
C ALA A 81 7.21 24.70 14.26
N ASP A 82 7.56 24.79 15.54
CA ASP A 82 6.70 24.96 16.72
C ASP A 82 6.06 26.36 16.74
N GLN A 83 5.20 26.65 15.76
CA GLN A 83 4.42 27.88 15.72
C GLN A 83 3.32 27.81 16.77
N PRO A 84 3.08 28.90 17.53
CA PRO A 84 2.00 28.94 18.51
C PRO A 84 0.66 28.63 17.85
N THR A 85 -0.17 27.88 18.56
CA THR A 85 -1.50 27.47 18.11
C THR A 85 -2.54 28.00 19.09
N LEU A 86 -3.63 28.55 18.57
CA LEU A 86 -4.77 28.98 19.36
C LEU A 86 -5.92 27.98 19.23
N GLU A 87 -6.66 27.79 20.31
CA GLU A 87 -7.91 27.06 20.34
C GLU A 87 -9.07 28.05 20.28
N VAL A 88 -9.85 27.98 19.19
CA VAL A 88 -10.95 28.89 18.91
C VAL A 88 -12.26 28.12 18.85
N ILE A 89 -13.23 28.55 19.66
CA ILE A 89 -14.60 28.05 19.61
C ILE A 89 -15.45 29.10 18.88
N LEU A 90 -16.20 28.65 17.89
CA LEU A 90 -17.10 29.48 17.10
C LEU A 90 -18.56 29.18 17.48
N HIS A 91 -19.46 30.13 17.23
CA HIS A 91 -20.89 29.90 17.35
C HIS A 91 -21.32 28.76 16.41
N ASP A 92 -20.92 28.81 15.14
CA ASP A 92 -21.16 27.76 14.16
C ASP A 92 -19.95 27.62 13.22
N THR A 93 -19.86 26.54 12.44
CA THR A 93 -18.71 26.31 11.56
C THR A 93 -18.98 25.40 10.37
N VAL A 94 -18.32 25.71 9.25
CA VAL A 94 -18.22 24.85 8.07
C VAL A 94 -17.06 23.85 8.16
N ILE A 95 -16.18 23.98 9.15
CA ILE A 95 -15.03 23.08 9.37
C ILE A 95 -15.47 21.92 10.27
N PHE A 96 -15.37 20.69 9.75
CA PHE A 96 -15.74 19.48 10.47
C PHE A 96 -14.67 19.10 11.52
N PRO A 97 -15.04 18.93 12.81
CA PRO A 97 -14.10 18.76 13.92
C PRO A 97 -13.63 17.32 14.17
N GLU A 98 -13.58 16.45 13.17
CA GLU A 98 -13.31 15.01 13.30
C GLU A 98 -14.43 14.22 14.01
N GLY A 99 -14.63 12.96 13.60
CA GLY A 99 -15.61 12.08 14.24
C GLY A 99 -16.08 10.92 13.36
N GLY A 100 -16.49 9.82 13.99
CA GLY A 100 -17.03 8.64 13.29
C GLY A 100 -16.02 7.91 12.39
N GLY A 101 -14.71 8.14 12.56
CA GLY A 101 -13.65 7.63 11.68
C GLY A 101 -13.25 8.59 10.55
N GLN A 102 -13.97 9.71 10.37
CA GLN A 102 -13.64 10.76 9.42
C GLN A 102 -12.65 11.76 10.05
N PRO A 103 -11.49 12.03 9.42
CA PRO A 103 -10.55 13.06 9.85
C PRO A 103 -11.16 14.46 9.78
N SER A 104 -10.62 15.39 10.56
CA SER A 104 -11.03 16.79 10.47
C SER A 104 -10.73 17.43 9.13
N ASP A 105 -11.50 18.46 8.88
CA ASP A 105 -11.25 19.42 7.83
C ASP A 105 -10.17 20.42 8.23
N THR A 106 -9.62 21.04 7.20
CA THR A 106 -8.74 22.21 7.26
C THR A 106 -9.46 23.38 6.61
N GLY A 107 -8.99 24.60 6.85
CA GLY A 107 -9.60 25.78 6.24
C GLY A 107 -9.01 27.06 6.78
N ILE A 108 -9.79 28.13 6.65
CA ILE A 108 -9.38 29.47 7.06
C ILE A 108 -10.49 30.19 7.83
N MET A 109 -10.08 31.14 8.67
CA MET A 109 -10.95 32.16 9.26
C MET A 109 -10.48 33.53 8.78
N LYS A 110 -11.41 34.39 8.37
CA LYS A 110 -11.13 35.76 7.94
C LYS A 110 -11.80 36.74 8.89
N THR A 111 -11.02 37.70 9.39
CA THR A 111 -11.52 38.81 10.20
C THR A 111 -11.95 39.98 9.30
N ALA A 112 -12.78 40.89 9.84
CA ALA A 112 -13.31 42.03 9.07
C ALA A 112 -12.24 42.99 8.53
N ASP A 113 -11.04 43.00 9.11
CA ASP A 113 -9.86 43.74 8.64
C ASP A 113 -9.16 43.07 7.43
N GLY A 114 -9.70 41.97 6.92
CA GLY A 114 -9.19 41.23 5.77
C GLY A 114 -8.08 40.23 6.09
N ARG A 115 -7.66 40.09 7.36
CA ARG A 115 -6.65 39.10 7.74
C ARG A 115 -7.21 37.69 7.69
N THR A 116 -6.35 36.76 7.29
CA THR A 116 -6.68 35.34 7.15
C THR A 116 -5.86 34.51 8.13
N TRP A 117 -6.54 33.60 8.83
CA TRP A 117 -6.00 32.74 9.87
C TRP A 117 -6.18 31.28 9.47
N THR A 118 -5.11 30.51 9.43
CA THR A 118 -5.15 29.11 8.97
C THR A 118 -5.61 28.17 10.09
N VAL A 119 -6.69 27.43 9.82
CA VAL A 119 -7.19 26.36 10.69
C VAL A 119 -6.57 25.04 10.23
N THR A 120 -5.68 24.49 11.05
CA THR A 120 -4.92 23.28 10.70
C THR A 120 -5.61 22.00 11.14
N GLN A 121 -6.50 22.08 12.11
CA GLN A 121 -7.27 20.96 12.65
C GLN A 121 -8.50 21.50 13.37
N ALA A 122 -9.56 20.72 13.44
CA ALA A 122 -10.62 20.91 14.42
C ALA A 122 -10.88 19.60 15.17
N ARG A 123 -11.27 19.69 16.44
CA ARG A 123 -11.56 18.53 17.32
C ARG A 123 -12.84 18.75 18.09
N ARG A 124 -13.57 17.67 18.38
CA ARG A 124 -14.71 17.69 19.30
C ARG A 124 -14.23 17.69 20.75
N HIS A 125 -14.55 18.73 21.51
CA HIS A 125 -14.37 18.78 22.97
C HIS A 125 -15.66 19.20 23.65
N GLY A 126 -16.11 18.43 24.65
CA GLY A 126 -17.32 18.76 25.42
C GLY A 126 -18.59 18.91 24.58
N GLY A 127 -18.69 18.25 23.42
CA GLY A 127 -19.82 18.39 22.50
C GLY A 127 -19.72 19.56 21.51
N HIS A 128 -18.63 20.33 21.51
CA HIS A 128 -18.44 21.48 20.63
C HIS A 128 -17.22 21.34 19.72
N ALA A 129 -17.19 22.10 18.61
CA ALA A 129 -16.04 22.16 17.72
C ALA A 129 -14.99 23.14 18.24
N VAL A 130 -13.78 22.65 18.48
CA VAL A 130 -12.60 23.46 18.82
C VAL A 130 -11.66 23.49 17.63
N HIS A 131 -11.34 24.69 17.15
CA HIS A 131 -10.51 24.93 15.98
C HIS A 131 -9.08 25.27 16.41
N TYR A 132 -8.11 24.58 15.86
CA TYR A 132 -6.68 24.81 16.08
C TYR A 132 -6.15 25.72 14.99
N VAL A 133 -5.89 26.97 15.38
CA VAL A 133 -5.48 28.05 14.49
C VAL A 133 -3.99 28.31 14.65
N ARG A 134 -3.23 28.16 13.57
CA ARG A 134 -1.79 28.45 13.61
C ARG A 134 -1.58 29.95 13.50
N VAL A 135 -0.75 30.51 14.39
CA VAL A 135 -0.44 31.94 14.41
C VAL A 135 1.06 32.15 14.49
N GLU A 136 1.54 33.29 13.99
CA GLU A 136 2.97 33.66 14.10
C GLU A 136 3.33 34.09 15.52
N GLN A 137 2.42 34.85 16.16
CA GLN A 137 2.58 35.37 17.52
C GLN A 137 1.26 35.19 18.30
N ALA A 138 1.32 34.51 19.44
CA ALA A 138 0.12 34.16 20.22
C ALA A 138 -0.63 35.40 20.74
N GLU A 139 0.09 36.39 21.27
CA GLU A 139 -0.49 37.63 21.84
C GLU A 139 -1.30 38.40 20.79
N TYR A 140 -0.74 38.53 19.59
CA TYR A 140 -1.40 39.21 18.48
C TYR A 140 -2.62 38.43 17.97
N GLY A 141 -2.52 37.11 17.92
CA GLY A 141 -3.66 36.25 17.58
C GLY A 141 -4.80 36.38 18.59
N LEU A 142 -4.50 36.38 19.89
CA LEU A 142 -5.50 36.62 20.95
C LEU A 142 -6.15 38.01 20.83
N ALA A 143 -5.36 39.04 20.50
CA ALA A 143 -5.88 40.39 20.34
C ALA A 143 -6.78 40.54 19.09
N SER A 144 -6.58 39.70 18.07
CA SER A 144 -7.34 39.76 16.80
C SER A 144 -8.55 38.83 16.78
N LEU A 145 -8.50 37.71 17.51
CA LEU A 145 -9.54 36.67 17.55
C LEU A 145 -10.29 36.71 18.90
N THR A 146 -10.72 37.89 19.33
CA THR A 146 -11.39 38.08 20.63
C THR A 146 -12.84 37.59 20.61
N THR A 147 -13.35 37.18 21.77
CA THR A 147 -14.77 36.81 21.95
C THR A 147 -15.71 37.91 21.46
N GLY A 148 -16.77 37.50 20.75
CA GLY A 148 -17.75 38.38 20.13
C GLY A 148 -17.36 38.91 18.75
N THR A 149 -16.11 38.71 18.32
CA THR A 149 -15.67 39.13 16.97
C THR A 149 -16.35 38.28 15.91
N ASN A 150 -16.89 38.96 14.88
CA ASN A 150 -17.41 38.30 13.68
C ASN A 150 -16.27 37.92 12.75
N VAL A 151 -16.32 36.68 12.26
CA VAL A 151 -15.36 36.12 11.31
C VAL A 151 -16.11 35.34 10.23
N THR A 152 -15.50 35.29 9.06
CA THR A 152 -15.91 34.41 7.98
C THR A 152 -15.06 33.15 8.03
N VAL A 153 -15.65 32.00 8.29
CA VAL A 153 -14.96 30.70 8.23
C VAL A 153 -15.21 30.07 6.86
N ALA A 154 -14.15 29.59 6.21
CA ALA A 154 -14.23 29.06 4.85
C ALA A 154 -13.31 27.86 4.60
N LEU A 155 -13.72 26.99 3.67
CA LEU A 155 -12.89 25.96 3.05
C LEU A 155 -12.34 26.50 1.73
N GLY A 156 -11.01 26.50 1.58
CA GLY A 156 -10.39 26.76 0.28
C GLY A 156 -10.72 25.66 -0.74
N GLU A 157 -10.30 25.83 -2.00
CA GLU A 157 -10.55 24.83 -3.04
C GLU A 157 -10.00 23.44 -2.68
N LEU A 158 -8.74 23.36 -2.26
CA LEU A 158 -8.10 22.10 -1.83
C LEU A 158 -8.71 21.53 -0.54
N ASP A 159 -9.14 22.40 0.37
CA ASP A 159 -9.83 21.97 1.60
C ASP A 159 -11.20 21.37 1.28
N PHE A 160 -11.91 21.96 0.31
CA PHE A 160 -13.19 21.45 -0.16
C PHE A 160 -13.02 20.15 -0.96
N ASP A 161 -11.99 20.03 -1.78
CA ASP A 161 -11.66 18.77 -2.48
C ASP A 161 -11.45 17.64 -1.47
N ARG A 162 -10.72 17.92 -0.37
CA ARG A 162 -10.54 17.01 0.76
C ARG A 162 -11.88 16.69 1.46
N ARG A 163 -12.71 17.69 1.74
CA ARG A 163 -14.06 17.48 2.32
C ARG A 163 -14.92 16.59 1.42
N TYR A 164 -14.91 16.83 0.12
CA TYR A 164 -15.70 16.07 -0.84
C TYR A 164 -15.21 14.62 -0.95
N ASP A 165 -13.89 14.41 -0.96
CA ASP A 165 -13.29 13.07 -0.86
C ASP A 165 -13.75 12.34 0.41
N HIS A 166 -13.68 13.02 1.56
CA HIS A 166 -14.14 12.44 2.83
C HIS A 166 -15.62 12.07 2.79
N MET A 167 -16.49 12.98 2.33
CA MET A 167 -17.93 12.73 2.18
C MET A 167 -18.21 11.55 1.25
N SER A 168 -17.46 11.46 0.14
CA SER A 168 -17.59 10.38 -0.84
C SER A 168 -17.26 9.04 -0.21
N MET A 169 -16.13 8.93 0.48
CA MET A 169 -15.70 7.67 1.08
C MET A 169 -16.53 7.29 2.30
N HIS A 170 -17.00 8.25 3.10
CA HIS A 170 -17.87 7.97 4.24
C HIS A 170 -19.26 7.50 3.80
N THR A 171 -19.86 8.15 2.79
CA THR A 171 -21.12 7.69 2.19
C THR A 171 -20.97 6.30 1.56
N SER A 172 -19.83 6.06 0.88
CA SER A 172 -19.48 4.77 0.30
C SER A 172 -19.36 3.66 1.36
N GLN A 173 -18.82 3.97 2.53
CA GLN A 173 -18.71 3.01 3.63
C GLN A 173 -20.09 2.61 4.17
N HIS A 174 -21.00 3.57 4.36
CA HIS A 174 -22.37 3.27 4.80
C HIS A 174 -23.10 2.40 3.78
N LEU A 175 -23.00 2.74 2.49
CA LEU A 175 -23.54 1.92 1.41
C LEU A 175 -22.97 0.50 1.44
N LEU A 176 -21.64 0.36 1.49
CA LEU A 176 -20.98 -0.94 1.52
C LEU A 176 -21.42 -1.79 2.70
N SER A 177 -21.48 -1.20 3.90
CA SER A 177 -21.84 -1.92 5.13
C SER A 177 -23.29 -2.39 5.08
N ALA A 178 -24.20 -1.55 4.57
CA ALA A 178 -25.60 -1.92 4.41
C ALA A 178 -25.81 -3.02 3.37
N VAL A 179 -25.07 -2.99 2.26
CA VAL A 179 -25.15 -4.04 1.23
C VAL A 179 -24.54 -5.36 1.73
N LEU A 180 -23.41 -5.32 2.44
CA LEU A 180 -22.80 -6.51 3.06
C LEU A 180 -23.74 -7.17 4.08
N GLU A 181 -24.35 -6.37 4.95
CA GLU A 181 -25.27 -6.86 5.98
C GLU A 181 -26.55 -7.44 5.33
N SER A 182 -27.20 -6.69 4.43
CA SER A 182 -28.46 -7.13 3.82
C SER A 182 -28.34 -8.32 2.87
N ARG A 183 -27.22 -8.45 2.15
CA ARG A 183 -27.04 -9.51 1.14
C ARG A 183 -26.36 -10.76 1.68
N LEU A 184 -25.46 -10.62 2.64
CA LEU A 184 -24.59 -11.71 3.11
C LEU A 184 -24.59 -11.90 4.63
N ASP A 185 -25.32 -11.08 5.38
CA ASP A 185 -25.31 -11.08 6.85
C ASP A 185 -23.90 -10.87 7.44
N ILE A 186 -23.08 -10.07 6.74
CA ILE A 186 -21.72 -9.74 7.17
C ILE A 186 -21.71 -8.34 7.78
N HIS A 187 -21.47 -8.27 9.09
CA HIS A 187 -21.30 -6.99 9.76
C HIS A 187 -19.88 -6.43 9.62
N THR A 188 -19.80 -5.11 9.43
CA THR A 188 -18.56 -4.36 9.54
C THR A 188 -18.10 -4.25 11.01
N LEU A 189 -16.85 -4.64 11.26
CA LEU A 189 -16.21 -4.57 12.58
C LEU A 189 -15.61 -3.20 12.84
N SER A 190 -14.89 -2.68 11.85
CA SER A 190 -14.26 -1.36 11.86
C SER A 190 -14.16 -0.82 10.44
N TRP A 191 -13.86 0.46 10.28
CA TRP A 191 -13.54 1.04 8.98
C TRP A 191 -12.42 2.08 9.13
N SER A 192 -11.74 2.36 8.02
CA SER A 192 -10.68 3.34 7.99
C SER A 192 -10.75 4.20 6.73
N LEU A 193 -10.83 5.52 6.94
CA LEU A 193 -10.60 6.52 5.92
C LEU A 193 -9.10 6.75 5.76
N THR A 194 -8.50 6.12 4.76
CA THR A 194 -7.06 6.18 4.50
C THR A 194 -6.67 7.51 3.84
N ALA A 195 -5.37 7.84 3.83
CA ALA A 195 -4.88 9.01 3.12
C ALA A 195 -5.16 8.91 1.61
N ALA A 196 -5.80 9.93 1.04
CA ALA A 196 -6.02 10.01 -0.40
C ALA A 196 -4.68 10.02 -1.17
N PRO A 197 -4.61 9.38 -2.36
CA PRO A 197 -5.69 8.72 -3.10
C PRO A 197 -5.82 7.21 -2.81
N ALA A 198 -5.23 6.69 -1.73
CA ALA A 198 -5.28 5.26 -1.43
C ALA A 198 -6.73 4.77 -1.18
N PRO A 199 -7.04 3.48 -1.43
CA PRO A 199 -8.35 2.92 -1.11
C PRO A 199 -8.66 2.95 0.40
N CYS A 200 -9.91 3.21 0.75
CA CYS A 200 -10.41 3.00 2.12
C CYS A 200 -10.74 1.52 2.33
N TYR A 201 -10.94 1.08 3.58
CA TYR A 201 -11.35 -0.30 3.84
C TYR A 201 -12.32 -0.42 5.01
N VAL A 202 -13.07 -1.51 4.99
CA VAL A 202 -13.81 -2.05 6.13
C VAL A 202 -13.15 -3.34 6.60
N GLU A 203 -13.17 -3.59 7.90
CA GLU A 203 -12.76 -4.88 8.48
C GLU A 203 -13.98 -5.77 8.68
N LEU A 204 -13.88 -7.00 8.20
CA LEU A 204 -14.91 -8.03 8.22
C LEU A 204 -14.45 -9.21 9.07
N ALA A 205 -15.40 -9.97 9.61
CA ALA A 205 -15.08 -11.16 10.41
C ALA A 205 -14.43 -12.31 9.60
N ARG A 206 -14.58 -12.30 8.28
CA ARG A 206 -13.99 -13.28 7.36
C ARG A 206 -13.64 -12.67 6.02
N SER A 207 -12.78 -13.35 5.26
CA SER A 207 -12.57 -13.06 3.84
C SER A 207 -13.81 -13.34 3.00
N MET A 208 -13.88 -12.69 1.84
CA MET A 208 -14.92 -12.88 0.83
C MET A 208 -14.38 -13.64 -0.37
N THR A 209 -15.26 -14.40 -1.00
CA THR A 209 -15.02 -15.03 -2.30
C THR A 209 -15.08 -13.99 -3.42
N THR A 210 -14.56 -14.33 -4.60
CA THR A 210 -14.58 -13.43 -5.76
C THR A 210 -16.02 -13.17 -6.21
N GLU A 211 -16.88 -14.18 -6.12
CA GLU A 211 -18.30 -14.13 -6.47
C GLU A 211 -19.08 -13.22 -5.51
N GLU A 212 -18.82 -13.32 -4.20
CA GLU A 212 -19.39 -12.40 -3.19
C GLU A 212 -18.96 -10.95 -3.45
N ILE A 213 -17.67 -10.73 -3.73
CA ILE A 213 -17.16 -9.38 -4.03
C ILE A 213 -17.87 -8.81 -5.27
N PHE A 214 -18.02 -9.61 -6.33
CA PHE A 214 -18.69 -9.19 -7.55
C PHE A 214 -20.18 -8.86 -7.29
N ALA A 215 -20.88 -9.71 -6.54
CA ALA A 215 -22.29 -9.49 -6.22
C ALA A 215 -22.50 -8.20 -5.40
N ILE A 216 -21.67 -7.97 -4.37
CA ILE A 216 -21.73 -6.76 -3.53
C ILE A 216 -21.39 -5.50 -4.34
N GLN A 217 -20.34 -5.55 -5.17
CA GLN A 217 -19.99 -4.43 -6.05
C GLN A 217 -21.12 -4.13 -7.04
N SER A 218 -21.74 -5.15 -7.63
CA SER A 218 -22.85 -4.97 -8.57
C SER A 218 -24.06 -4.31 -7.90
N GLU A 219 -24.43 -4.75 -6.69
CA GLU A 219 -25.54 -4.17 -5.95
C GLU A 219 -25.25 -2.73 -5.49
N ALA A 220 -24.03 -2.47 -5.00
CA ALA A 220 -23.62 -1.11 -4.64
C ALA A 220 -23.72 -0.16 -5.85
N ASN A 221 -23.21 -0.57 -7.02
CA ASN A 221 -23.33 0.23 -8.24
C ASN A 221 -24.77 0.42 -8.68
N LYS A 222 -25.63 -0.59 -8.57
CA LYS A 222 -27.07 -0.45 -8.85
C LYS A 222 -27.69 0.67 -8.01
N LEU A 223 -27.44 0.68 -6.69
CA LEU A 223 -27.95 1.71 -5.79
C LEU A 223 -27.35 3.11 -6.07
N VAL A 224 -26.09 3.17 -6.50
CA VAL A 224 -25.44 4.40 -6.98
C VAL A 224 -26.12 4.93 -8.24
N PHE A 225 -26.43 4.06 -9.21
CA PHE A 225 -27.14 4.44 -10.44
C PHE A 225 -28.58 4.87 -10.18
N GLU A 226 -29.29 4.19 -9.28
CA GLU A 226 -30.62 4.62 -8.80
C GLU A 226 -30.59 6.00 -8.14
N GLY A 227 -29.43 6.43 -7.64
CA GLY A 227 -29.25 7.75 -7.07
C GLY A 227 -30.02 7.94 -5.75
N ARG A 228 -30.08 6.89 -4.91
CA ARG A 228 -30.79 6.94 -3.62
C ARG A 228 -30.40 8.19 -2.84
N LYS A 229 -31.40 8.89 -2.32
CA LYS A 229 -31.19 10.12 -1.57
C LYS A 229 -30.53 9.78 -0.24
N VAL A 230 -29.68 10.68 0.21
CA VAL A 230 -29.06 10.62 1.52
C VAL A 230 -29.50 11.86 2.28
N HIS A 231 -29.98 11.66 3.50
CA HIS A 231 -30.44 12.74 4.36
C HIS A 231 -30.11 12.42 5.82
N VAL A 232 -30.24 13.42 6.67
CA VAL A 232 -29.94 13.32 8.10
C VAL A 232 -31.17 13.70 8.91
N GLU A 233 -31.44 12.90 9.93
CA GLU A 233 -32.44 13.17 10.95
C GLU A 233 -31.75 13.45 12.28
N VAL A 234 -32.18 14.52 12.94
CA VAL A 234 -31.60 14.96 14.21
C VAL A 234 -32.69 15.06 15.27
N GLN A 235 -32.42 14.48 16.43
CA GLN A 235 -33.35 14.46 17.56
C GLN A 235 -32.61 14.66 18.88
N GLU A 236 -33.34 15.06 19.92
CA GLU A 236 -32.82 15.05 21.29
C GLU A 236 -32.65 13.61 21.78
N MET A 237 -31.63 13.39 22.60
CA MET A 237 -31.47 12.16 23.35
C MET A 237 -32.31 12.26 24.63
N ASP A 238 -33.48 11.63 24.64
CA ASP A 238 -34.25 11.38 25.85
C ASP A 238 -33.73 10.10 26.54
N ASP A 239 -33.73 10.06 27.88
CA ASP A 239 -33.42 8.86 28.70
C ASP A 239 -34.47 7.73 28.56
N LYS A 240 -35.41 7.84 27.63
CA LYS A 240 -36.47 6.84 27.40
C LYS A 240 -35.99 5.75 26.44
N PRO A 241 -36.44 4.49 26.62
CA PRO A 241 -36.10 3.40 25.71
C PRO A 241 -36.48 3.78 24.27
N GLN A 242 -35.51 3.68 23.36
CA GLN A 242 -35.74 3.98 21.95
C GLN A 242 -36.87 3.09 21.40
N PRO A 243 -37.76 3.63 20.53
CA PRO A 243 -38.76 2.81 19.86
C PRO A 243 -38.08 1.65 19.11
N ALA A 244 -38.81 0.55 18.98
CA ALA A 244 -38.32 -0.66 18.33
C ALA A 244 -37.65 -0.32 16.99
N VAL A 245 -36.46 -0.89 16.81
CA VAL A 245 -35.63 -0.81 15.62
C VAL A 245 -36.50 -1.02 14.36
N PRO A 246 -36.66 -0.01 13.49
CA PRO A 246 -37.42 -0.19 12.26
C PRO A 246 -36.72 -1.23 11.39
N VAL A 247 -37.45 -2.26 10.98
CA VAL A 247 -36.99 -3.16 9.93
C VAL A 247 -37.15 -2.41 8.61
N LEU A 248 -36.03 -2.13 7.93
CA LEU A 248 -36.06 -1.48 6.61
C LEU A 248 -36.70 -2.42 5.58
N GLU A 249 -37.13 -1.91 4.42
CA GLU A 249 -37.62 -2.75 3.29
C GLU A 249 -36.59 -3.82 2.87
N SER A 250 -35.31 -3.61 3.18
CA SER A 250 -34.20 -4.56 2.98
C SER A 250 -34.15 -5.70 4.01
N GLY A 251 -35.04 -5.75 5.00
CA GLY A 251 -35.08 -6.76 6.07
C GLY A 251 -34.12 -6.51 7.24
N ARG A 252 -33.39 -5.38 7.25
CA ARG A 252 -32.39 -5.04 8.27
C ARG A 252 -33.01 -4.50 9.56
N ALA A 253 -32.60 -5.03 10.72
CA ALA A 253 -32.78 -4.39 12.01
C ALA A 253 -31.68 -3.33 12.25
N VAL A 254 -32.06 -2.07 12.24
CA VAL A 254 -31.21 -0.89 12.38
C VAL A 254 -30.91 -0.46 13.84
N GLY A 255 -29.63 -0.41 14.23
CA GLY A 255 -29.15 0.47 15.31
C GLY A 255 -28.24 -0.24 16.32
N LYS A 256 -26.92 -0.14 16.14
CA LYS A 256 -26.01 -0.28 17.29
C LYS A 256 -26.23 0.94 18.19
N GLY A 257 -26.42 0.70 19.48
CA GLY A 257 -26.70 1.74 20.48
C GLY A 257 -25.73 2.91 20.41
N VAL A 258 -26.22 4.09 20.80
CA VAL A 258 -25.43 5.33 20.83
C VAL A 258 -24.11 5.08 21.59
N PRO A 259 -22.94 5.35 20.99
CA PRO A 259 -21.65 5.21 21.66
C PRO A 259 -21.60 5.99 22.98
N THR A 260 -20.97 5.43 24.01
CA THR A 260 -20.89 6.03 25.37
C THR A 260 -20.14 7.36 25.44
N ASP A 261 -19.41 7.72 24.39
CA ASP A 261 -18.69 8.98 24.20
C ASP A 261 -19.55 10.10 23.59
N TYR A 262 -20.84 9.83 23.33
CA TYR A 262 -21.77 10.80 22.77
C TYR A 262 -22.16 11.88 23.79
N THR A 263 -21.42 12.99 23.78
CA THR A 263 -21.63 14.16 24.65
C THR A 263 -22.35 15.27 23.89
N GLY A 264 -23.51 15.72 24.37
CA GLY A 264 -24.23 16.88 23.79
C GLY A 264 -25.74 16.72 23.61
N GLY A 265 -26.35 15.60 24.00
CA GLY A 265 -27.81 15.45 24.07
C GLY A 265 -28.56 15.43 22.74
N ILE A 266 -27.86 15.32 21.59
CA ILE A 266 -28.46 15.37 20.25
C ILE A 266 -28.05 14.17 19.41
N MET A 267 -28.92 13.23 19.08
CA MET A 267 -28.59 12.11 18.19
C MET A 267 -28.79 12.50 16.72
N ARG A 268 -27.72 12.36 15.92
CA ARG A 268 -27.76 12.52 14.45
C ARG A 268 -27.72 11.15 13.77
N THR A 269 -28.72 10.89 12.93
CA THR A 269 -28.85 9.66 12.16
C THR A 269 -28.72 9.97 10.67
N VAL A 270 -27.81 9.28 9.98
CA VAL A 270 -27.67 9.35 8.53
C VAL A 270 -28.53 8.25 7.92
N ILE A 271 -29.30 8.60 6.89
CA ILE A 271 -30.23 7.72 6.20
C ILE A 271 -29.91 7.74 4.72
N ILE A 272 -29.76 6.54 4.15
CA ILE A 272 -29.75 6.30 2.71
C ILE A 272 -31.10 5.66 2.39
N ASP A 273 -31.95 6.35 1.63
CA ASP A 273 -33.35 5.97 1.41
C ASP A 273 -33.48 4.50 0.97
N GLY A 274 -34.15 3.68 1.80
CA GLY A 274 -34.40 2.25 1.56
C GLY A 274 -33.18 1.33 1.70
N VAL A 275 -32.02 1.86 2.08
CA VAL A 275 -30.75 1.12 2.13
C VAL A 275 -30.17 1.08 3.52
N ASP A 276 -29.93 2.24 4.12
CA ASP A 276 -29.23 2.37 5.40
C ASP A 276 -29.87 3.41 6.31
N ARG A 277 -29.72 3.19 7.61
CA ARG A 277 -30.04 4.16 8.66
C ARG A 277 -29.06 3.87 9.80
N ASN A 278 -28.20 4.82 10.18
CA ASN A 278 -27.23 4.61 11.26
C ASN A 278 -26.88 5.92 11.96
N PRO A 279 -26.71 5.93 13.30
CA PRO A 279 -26.17 7.08 14.01
C PRO A 279 -24.76 7.41 13.50
N CYS A 280 -24.56 8.63 13.00
CA CYS A 280 -23.27 9.07 12.50
C CYS A 280 -23.17 10.61 12.51
N CYS A 281 -22.03 11.12 12.98
CA CYS A 281 -21.74 12.55 13.00
C CYS A 281 -20.95 13.04 11.78
N GLY A 282 -20.50 12.16 10.89
CA GLY A 282 -19.70 12.52 9.72
C GLY A 282 -20.47 13.33 8.66
N THR A 283 -19.74 13.88 7.70
CA THR A 283 -20.34 14.57 6.55
C THR A 283 -20.59 13.56 5.42
N HIS A 284 -21.75 13.66 4.78
CA HIS A 284 -22.18 12.72 3.74
C HIS A 284 -22.66 13.47 2.50
N LEU A 285 -22.50 12.85 1.34
CA LEU A 285 -23.06 13.35 0.09
C LEU A 285 -24.60 13.31 0.17
N PRO A 286 -25.32 14.22 -0.51
CA PRO A 286 -26.78 14.26 -0.47
C PRO A 286 -27.48 13.18 -1.33
N THR A 287 -26.74 12.49 -2.19
CA THR A 287 -27.24 11.37 -3.00
C THR A 287 -26.10 10.41 -3.33
N LEU A 288 -26.43 9.12 -3.46
CA LEU A 288 -25.48 8.12 -3.94
C LEU A 288 -25.01 8.39 -5.38
N HIS A 289 -25.77 9.14 -6.19
CA HIS A 289 -25.38 9.47 -7.57
C HIS A 289 -24.04 10.21 -7.62
N ASN A 290 -23.73 11.00 -6.58
CA ASN A 290 -22.47 11.73 -6.48
C ASN A 290 -21.23 10.82 -6.35
N LEU A 291 -21.41 9.54 -5.98
CA LEU A 291 -20.34 8.54 -5.96
C LEU A 291 -19.91 8.13 -7.37
N GLN A 292 -20.78 8.31 -8.37
CA GLN A 292 -20.62 7.96 -9.79
C GLN A 292 -20.47 6.45 -10.03
N LEU A 293 -19.39 5.86 -9.51
CA LEU A 293 -19.07 4.44 -9.60
C LEU A 293 -18.51 3.96 -8.26
N PHE A 294 -18.65 2.66 -8.01
CA PHE A 294 -18.15 2.00 -6.82
C PHE A 294 -17.33 0.77 -7.23
N VAL A 295 -16.08 0.66 -6.76
CA VAL A 295 -15.21 -0.48 -7.07
C VAL A 295 -14.58 -1.03 -5.80
N ILE A 296 -14.60 -2.35 -5.68
CA ILE A 296 -13.86 -3.14 -4.71
C ILE A 296 -12.66 -3.71 -5.47
N PRO A 297 -11.48 -3.07 -5.40
CA PRO A 297 -10.32 -3.58 -6.11
C PRO A 297 -9.96 -4.97 -5.58
N GLN A 298 -9.47 -5.83 -6.47
CA GLN A 298 -8.98 -7.13 -6.07
C GLN A 298 -7.69 -6.94 -5.26
N THR A 299 -7.76 -7.10 -3.95
CA THR A 299 -6.62 -6.96 -3.04
C THR A 299 -6.08 -8.32 -2.62
N GLU A 300 -4.77 -8.38 -2.34
CA GLU A 300 -4.06 -9.60 -1.93
C GLU A 300 -4.55 -10.20 -0.59
N THR A 301 -5.59 -9.65 0.05
CA THR A 301 -6.28 -10.20 1.23
C THR A 301 -7.07 -11.49 0.96
N LEU A 302 -6.74 -12.20 -0.12
CA LEU A 302 -6.99 -13.62 -0.33
C LEU A 302 -5.98 -14.48 0.47
N SER A 303 -5.90 -14.28 1.79
CA SER A 303 -5.03 -15.06 2.67
C SER A 303 -5.82 -16.04 3.53
N ARG A 304 -6.14 -17.20 2.93
CA ARG A 304 -5.97 -18.58 3.45
C ARG A 304 -6.36 -18.95 4.91
N SER A 305 -7.10 -18.13 5.65
CA SER A 305 -7.65 -18.52 6.95
C SER A 305 -9.03 -17.93 7.18
N ALA A 306 -10.05 -18.78 7.29
CA ALA A 306 -11.43 -18.40 7.58
C ALA A 306 -11.64 -17.85 9.01
N THR A 307 -10.58 -17.78 9.83
CA THR A 307 -10.62 -17.45 11.26
C THR A 307 -10.00 -16.10 11.62
N MET A 308 -9.55 -15.30 10.64
CA MET A 308 -9.02 -13.95 10.90
C MET A 308 -9.82 -12.87 10.18
N SER A 309 -9.92 -11.71 10.83
CA SER A 309 -10.56 -10.53 10.26
C SER A 309 -9.90 -10.13 8.95
N ALA A 310 -10.70 -9.85 7.92
CA ALA A 310 -10.22 -9.47 6.59
C ALA A 310 -10.51 -8.00 6.29
N ARG A 311 -9.59 -7.34 5.56
CA ARG A 311 -9.79 -5.99 5.06
C ARG A 311 -10.34 -6.03 3.65
N LEU A 312 -11.52 -5.46 3.46
CA LEU A 312 -12.14 -5.25 2.17
C LEU A 312 -11.95 -3.79 1.76
N TYR A 313 -11.12 -3.56 0.76
CA TYR A 313 -10.83 -2.22 0.25
C TYR A 313 -11.89 -1.78 -0.75
N PHE A 314 -12.20 -0.49 -0.79
CA PHE A 314 -13.17 0.08 -1.72
C PHE A 314 -12.79 1.51 -2.14
N LEU A 315 -13.28 1.89 -3.32
CA LEU A 315 -13.04 3.16 -4.00
C LEU A 315 -14.34 3.66 -4.62
N ALA A 316 -14.57 4.97 -4.54
CA ALA A 316 -15.64 5.67 -5.24
C ALA A 316 -15.22 7.12 -5.53
N GLY A 317 -16.02 7.83 -6.33
CA GLY A 317 -15.83 9.27 -6.57
C GLY A 317 -14.42 9.62 -7.04
N PRO A 318 -13.82 10.72 -6.53
CA PRO A 318 -12.50 11.19 -6.99
C PRO A 318 -11.37 10.16 -6.86
N ARG A 319 -11.34 9.37 -5.77
CA ARG A 319 -10.31 8.33 -5.59
C ARG A 319 -10.39 7.27 -6.67
N LEU A 320 -11.59 6.87 -7.06
CA LEU A 320 -11.79 5.89 -8.11
C LEU A 320 -11.32 6.43 -9.47
N ILE A 321 -11.59 7.70 -9.78
CA ILE A 321 -11.09 8.31 -11.02
C ILE A 321 -9.55 8.31 -11.05
N ALA A 322 -8.92 8.69 -9.94
CA ALA A 322 -7.46 8.65 -9.81
C ALA A 322 -6.91 7.22 -9.98
N TYR A 323 -7.57 6.23 -9.36
CA TYR A 323 -7.22 4.81 -9.50
C TYR A 323 -7.33 4.34 -10.95
N LEU A 324 -8.47 4.56 -11.62
CA LEU A 324 -8.68 4.17 -13.02
C LEU A 324 -7.69 4.83 -13.96
N THR A 325 -7.37 6.12 -13.74
CA THR A 325 -6.38 6.85 -14.54
C THR A 325 -4.98 6.23 -14.40
N SER A 326 -4.59 5.89 -13.16
CA SER A 326 -3.32 5.23 -12.88
C SER A 326 -3.26 3.83 -13.52
N THR A 327 -4.29 3.00 -13.32
CA THR A 327 -4.38 1.66 -13.89
C THR A 327 -4.38 1.69 -15.42
N HIS A 328 -5.11 2.63 -16.04
CA HIS A 328 -5.12 2.80 -17.48
C HIS A 328 -3.75 3.22 -18.03
N SER A 329 -3.05 4.12 -17.33
CA SER A 329 -1.70 4.54 -17.70
C SER A 329 -0.70 3.38 -17.62
N GLN A 330 -0.78 2.57 -16.56
CA GLN A 330 0.04 1.38 -16.37
C GLN A 330 -0.22 0.33 -17.46
N LEU A 331 -1.49 0.04 -17.76
CA LEU A 331 -1.86 -0.90 -18.81
C LEU A 331 -1.39 -0.42 -20.19
N THR A 332 -1.51 0.87 -20.47
CA THR A 332 -1.02 1.48 -21.72
C THR A 332 0.49 1.37 -21.85
N ALA A 333 1.24 1.63 -20.78
CA ALA A 333 2.69 1.47 -20.77
C ALA A 333 3.10 0.00 -21.00
N ALA A 334 2.45 -0.96 -20.34
CA ALA A 334 2.71 -2.38 -20.53
C ALA A 334 2.39 -2.84 -21.97
N ALA A 335 1.24 -2.40 -22.52
CA ALA A 335 0.84 -2.67 -23.90
C ALA A 335 1.87 -2.13 -24.91
N ALA A 336 2.40 -0.92 -24.68
CA ALA A 336 3.44 -0.33 -25.50
C ALA A 336 4.77 -1.11 -25.44
N THR A 337 5.19 -1.55 -24.24
CA THR A 337 6.40 -2.40 -24.10
C THR A 337 6.26 -3.73 -24.84
N LEU A 338 5.07 -4.31 -24.84
CA LEU A 338 4.78 -5.60 -25.47
C LEU A 338 4.37 -5.49 -26.95
N SER A 339 4.28 -4.26 -27.47
CA SER A 339 3.82 -3.94 -28.83
C SER A 339 2.49 -4.63 -29.18
N CYS A 340 1.51 -4.56 -28.28
CA CYS A 340 0.19 -5.19 -28.46
C CYS A 340 -0.96 -4.28 -27.99
N GLY A 341 -2.20 -4.65 -28.32
CA GLY A 341 -3.37 -3.96 -27.76
C GLY A 341 -3.59 -4.30 -26.29
N ALA A 342 -4.19 -3.39 -25.51
CA ALA A 342 -4.45 -3.59 -24.09
C ALA A 342 -5.17 -4.93 -23.73
N PRO A 343 -6.18 -5.39 -24.49
CA PRO A 343 -6.80 -6.70 -24.23
C PRO A 343 -5.87 -7.91 -24.45
N GLN A 344 -4.81 -7.76 -25.24
CA GLN A 344 -3.86 -8.83 -25.57
C GLN A 344 -2.69 -8.91 -24.61
N VAL A 345 -2.54 -7.93 -23.70
CA VAL A 345 -1.43 -7.87 -22.75
C VAL A 345 -1.26 -9.18 -21.95
N PRO A 346 -2.32 -9.79 -21.38
CA PRO A 346 -2.17 -11.03 -20.62
C PRO A 346 -1.59 -12.19 -21.47
N ASP A 347 -2.13 -12.39 -22.67
CA ASP A 347 -1.67 -13.44 -23.58
C ASP A 347 -0.23 -13.18 -24.03
N ARG A 348 0.12 -11.92 -24.31
CA ARG A 348 1.46 -11.52 -24.73
C ARG A 348 2.49 -11.69 -23.61
N ILE A 349 2.11 -11.44 -22.35
CA ILE A 349 2.92 -11.77 -21.18
C ILE A 349 3.17 -13.27 -21.12
N GLY A 350 2.13 -14.10 -21.30
CA GLY A 350 2.26 -15.56 -21.34
C GLY A 350 3.25 -16.02 -22.43
N GLN A 351 3.15 -15.46 -23.63
CA GLN A 351 4.08 -15.75 -24.74
C GLN A 351 5.52 -15.38 -24.39
N VAL A 352 5.77 -14.20 -23.81
CA VAL A 352 7.12 -13.78 -23.40
C VAL A 352 7.70 -14.72 -22.34
N VAL A 353 6.89 -15.17 -21.38
CA VAL A 353 7.32 -16.14 -20.36
C VAL A 353 7.69 -17.47 -21.00
N ASP A 354 6.89 -17.96 -21.95
CA ASP A 354 7.16 -19.22 -22.64
C ASP A 354 8.36 -19.13 -23.59
N GLU A 355 8.53 -18.02 -24.29
CA GLU A 355 9.71 -17.73 -25.11
C GLU A 355 10.98 -17.69 -24.26
N ARG A 356 10.93 -17.03 -23.09
CA ARG A 356 12.05 -17.04 -22.14
C ARG A 356 12.40 -18.47 -21.71
N LYS A 357 11.42 -19.29 -21.30
CA LYS A 357 11.67 -20.68 -20.91
C LYS A 357 12.27 -21.51 -22.05
N ARG A 358 11.81 -21.32 -23.29
CA ARG A 358 12.36 -21.99 -24.47
C ARG A 358 13.80 -21.54 -24.75
N ALA A 359 14.09 -20.25 -24.62
CA ALA A 359 15.44 -19.72 -24.78
C ALA A 359 16.40 -20.26 -23.70
N GLU A 360 15.98 -20.27 -22.43
CA GLU A 360 16.75 -20.87 -21.32
C GLU A 360 17.04 -22.35 -21.59
N LYS A 361 16.02 -23.13 -21.99
CA LYS A 361 16.23 -24.53 -22.37
C LYS A 361 17.21 -24.69 -23.54
N ARG A 362 17.12 -23.82 -24.56
CA ARG A 362 18.05 -23.87 -25.69
C ARG A 362 19.48 -23.53 -25.27
N VAL A 363 19.66 -22.61 -24.34
CA VAL A 363 20.97 -22.32 -23.74
C VAL A 363 21.51 -23.54 -23.01
N ASP A 364 20.71 -24.21 -22.17
CA ASP A 364 21.12 -25.44 -21.48
C ASP A 364 21.54 -26.55 -22.46
N ASP A 365 20.77 -26.74 -23.55
CA ASP A 365 21.06 -27.75 -24.57
C ASP A 365 22.38 -27.41 -25.31
N LEU A 366 22.61 -26.15 -25.67
CA LEU A 366 23.85 -25.67 -26.32
C LEU A 366 25.06 -25.74 -25.38
N GLU A 367 24.88 -25.41 -24.11
CA GLU A 367 25.90 -25.57 -23.07
C GLU A 367 26.30 -27.05 -22.93
N PHE A 368 25.35 -27.97 -23.00
CA PHE A 368 25.64 -29.40 -22.97
C PHE A 368 26.37 -29.89 -24.24
N GLU A 369 26.00 -29.39 -25.42
CA GLU A 369 26.73 -29.65 -26.67
C GLU A 369 28.17 -29.13 -26.60
N LEU A 370 28.37 -27.89 -26.15
CA LEU A 370 29.70 -27.30 -25.98
C LEU A 370 30.54 -28.06 -24.96
N ALA A 371 29.94 -28.49 -23.84
CA ALA A 371 30.63 -29.27 -22.82
C ALA A 371 31.19 -30.59 -23.38
N LYS A 372 30.47 -31.23 -24.33
CA LYS A 372 30.97 -32.42 -25.04
C LYS A 372 32.17 -32.13 -25.93
N HIS A 373 32.17 -31.00 -26.63
CA HIS A 373 33.30 -30.59 -27.45
C HIS A 373 34.54 -30.31 -26.60
N VAL A 374 34.40 -29.52 -25.53
CA VAL A 374 35.51 -29.25 -24.59
C VAL A 374 36.05 -30.54 -23.98
N ALA A 375 35.18 -31.47 -23.56
CA ALA A 375 35.59 -32.77 -23.06
C ALA A 375 36.34 -33.60 -24.13
N GLY A 376 35.88 -33.55 -25.38
CA GLY A 376 36.53 -34.21 -26.51
C GLY A 376 37.94 -33.67 -26.77
N ASP A 377 38.13 -32.35 -26.74
CA ASP A 377 39.43 -31.71 -26.94
C ASP A 377 40.42 -32.10 -25.83
N VAL A 378 39.99 -32.03 -24.57
CA VAL A 378 40.79 -32.46 -23.42
C VAL A 378 41.15 -33.96 -23.54
N TRP A 379 40.23 -34.77 -24.05
CA TRP A 379 40.48 -36.20 -24.28
C TRP A 379 41.51 -36.44 -25.39
N GLN A 380 41.47 -35.71 -26.51
CA GLN A 380 42.47 -35.84 -27.58
C GLN A 380 43.86 -35.42 -27.08
N GLU A 381 43.94 -34.31 -26.33
CA GLU A 381 45.20 -33.89 -25.70
C GLU A 381 45.73 -34.98 -24.77
N MET A 382 44.87 -35.55 -23.93
CA MET A 382 45.23 -36.66 -23.05
C MET A 382 45.74 -37.84 -23.87
N LYS A 383 45.04 -38.27 -24.92
CA LYS A 383 45.43 -39.40 -25.78
C LYS A 383 46.82 -39.22 -26.39
N SER A 384 47.21 -37.99 -26.73
CA SER A 384 48.53 -37.66 -27.28
C SER A 384 49.66 -37.54 -26.25
N SER A 385 49.34 -37.49 -24.95
CA SER A 385 50.33 -37.37 -23.88
C SER A 385 50.89 -38.73 -23.46
N GLU A 386 52.20 -38.82 -23.23
CA GLU A 386 52.86 -40.00 -22.63
C GLU A 386 53.04 -39.89 -21.11
N ALA A 387 52.50 -38.83 -20.49
CA ALA A 387 52.66 -38.60 -19.06
C ALA A 387 51.97 -39.69 -18.23
N ALA A 388 52.65 -40.13 -17.16
CA ALA A 388 52.12 -41.13 -16.23
C ALA A 388 50.87 -40.63 -15.48
N LEU A 389 50.76 -39.33 -15.21
CA LEU A 389 49.55 -38.65 -14.72
C LEU A 389 49.23 -37.49 -15.67
N PHE A 390 48.06 -37.50 -16.30
CA PHE A 390 47.65 -36.37 -17.14
C PHE A 390 47.06 -35.24 -16.28
N VAL A 391 47.60 -34.04 -16.42
CA VAL A 391 47.09 -32.84 -15.74
C VAL A 391 46.79 -31.73 -16.73
N LYS A 392 45.65 -31.06 -16.57
CA LYS A 392 45.25 -29.93 -17.42
C LYS A 392 44.40 -28.94 -16.65
N HIS A 393 44.63 -27.66 -16.91
CA HIS A 393 43.75 -26.58 -16.48
C HIS A 393 43.07 -25.97 -17.72
N VAL A 394 41.75 -25.79 -17.64
CA VAL A 394 40.95 -25.08 -18.64
C VAL A 394 40.20 -23.97 -17.93
N HIS A 395 40.53 -22.72 -18.26
CA HIS A 395 39.79 -21.54 -17.82
C HIS A 395 38.79 -21.10 -18.90
N ARG A 396 37.64 -20.58 -18.48
CA ARG A 396 36.72 -19.85 -19.36
C ARG A 396 36.19 -18.59 -18.69
N THR A 397 35.84 -17.63 -19.54
CA THR A 397 35.00 -16.51 -19.15
C THR A 397 33.55 -16.86 -19.43
N ASP A 398 32.68 -16.71 -18.43
CA ASP A 398 31.26 -17.05 -18.52
C ASP A 398 30.42 -16.20 -17.55
N ASP A 399 29.41 -15.51 -18.10
CA ASP A 399 28.45 -14.72 -17.34
C ASP A 399 27.17 -15.52 -17.00
N SER A 400 27.20 -16.84 -17.21
CA SER A 400 26.12 -17.75 -16.82
C SER A 400 25.76 -17.60 -15.35
N VAL A 401 24.47 -17.76 -15.05
CA VAL A 401 23.94 -17.82 -13.68
C VAL A 401 24.32 -19.12 -12.95
N ASN A 402 24.76 -20.14 -13.70
CA ASN A 402 25.15 -21.45 -13.16
C ASN A 402 26.47 -21.97 -13.78
N PRO A 403 27.61 -21.30 -13.55
CA PRO A 403 28.88 -21.70 -14.15
C PRO A 403 29.34 -23.09 -13.68
N LEU A 404 29.02 -23.47 -12.43
CA LEU A 404 29.32 -24.81 -11.92
C LEU A 404 28.57 -25.91 -12.68
N GLY A 405 27.34 -25.63 -13.14
CA GLY A 405 26.54 -26.53 -13.95
C GLY A 405 27.25 -26.92 -15.24
N PHE A 406 27.74 -25.92 -15.98
CA PHE A 406 28.51 -26.14 -17.20
C PHE A 406 29.82 -26.90 -16.93
N LEU A 407 30.60 -26.51 -15.92
CA LEU A 407 31.83 -27.24 -15.56
C LEU A 407 31.51 -28.72 -15.22
N SER A 408 30.41 -28.97 -14.53
CA SER A 408 29.96 -30.33 -14.19
C SER A 408 29.53 -31.12 -15.43
N ALA A 409 28.91 -30.46 -16.42
CA ALA A 409 28.58 -31.06 -17.71
C ALA A 409 29.84 -31.50 -18.46
N ILE A 410 30.92 -30.70 -18.45
CA ILE A 410 32.21 -31.10 -19.05
C ILE A 410 32.74 -32.37 -18.39
N THR A 411 32.78 -32.42 -17.05
CA THR A 411 33.28 -33.62 -16.35
C THR A 411 32.46 -34.87 -16.64
N THR A 412 31.15 -34.71 -16.80
CA THR A 412 30.24 -35.81 -17.13
C THR A 412 30.47 -36.29 -18.57
N ALA A 413 30.61 -35.37 -19.53
CA ALA A 413 30.95 -35.73 -20.90
C ALA A 413 32.35 -36.39 -20.99
N PHE A 414 33.33 -35.89 -20.25
CA PHE A 414 34.68 -36.45 -20.21
C PHE A 414 34.70 -37.87 -19.62
N ALA A 415 33.97 -38.09 -18.51
CA ALA A 415 33.83 -39.40 -17.89
C ALA A 415 33.26 -40.47 -18.85
N ASN A 416 32.45 -40.07 -19.84
CA ASN A 416 31.86 -40.98 -20.81
C ASN A 416 32.82 -41.37 -21.95
N VAL A 417 33.90 -40.61 -22.18
CA VAL A 417 34.84 -40.87 -23.29
C VAL A 417 36.17 -41.47 -22.84
N ILE A 418 36.50 -41.38 -21.55
CA ILE A 418 37.78 -41.85 -21.00
C ILE A 418 37.77 -43.35 -20.63
N PRO A 419 38.82 -44.12 -20.95
CA PRO A 419 39.03 -45.47 -20.43
C PRO A 419 39.28 -45.48 -18.91
N ALA A 420 38.70 -46.44 -18.19
CA ALA A 420 38.69 -46.49 -16.72
C ALA A 420 40.08 -46.54 -16.05
N GLU A 421 41.14 -46.90 -16.76
CA GLU A 421 42.45 -47.22 -16.18
C GLU A 421 43.47 -46.09 -16.24
N ARG A 422 43.16 -44.97 -16.91
CA ARG A 422 44.15 -43.92 -17.13
C ARG A 422 44.08 -42.81 -16.07
N PRO A 423 45.14 -42.54 -15.30
CA PRO A 423 45.08 -41.57 -14.20
C PRO A 423 45.15 -40.12 -14.71
N PHE A 424 44.34 -39.24 -14.11
CA PHE A 424 44.29 -37.82 -14.48
C PHE A 424 43.82 -36.90 -13.33
N VAL A 425 44.17 -35.61 -13.44
CA VAL A 425 43.58 -34.50 -12.67
C VAL A 425 43.34 -33.30 -13.58
N LEU A 426 42.09 -32.92 -13.74
CA LEU A 426 41.64 -31.76 -14.50
C LEU A 426 41.16 -30.68 -13.54
N VAL A 427 41.54 -29.43 -13.80
CA VAL A 427 40.95 -28.26 -13.16
C VAL A 427 40.20 -27.48 -14.23
N PHE A 428 38.92 -27.23 -13.99
CA PHE A 428 38.12 -26.31 -14.77
C PHE A 428 37.83 -25.08 -13.93
N SER A 429 38.00 -23.89 -14.48
CA SER A 429 37.58 -22.65 -13.80
C SER A 429 36.78 -21.73 -14.71
N SER A 430 35.89 -20.96 -14.10
CA SER A 430 34.99 -20.03 -14.79
C SER A 430 34.96 -18.70 -14.04
N SER A 431 35.24 -17.60 -14.74
CA SER A 431 35.15 -16.24 -14.19
C SER A 431 34.15 -15.39 -14.99
N PRO A 432 33.44 -14.44 -14.36
CA PRO A 432 32.56 -13.53 -15.11
C PRO A 432 33.40 -12.54 -15.94
N SER A 433 32.82 -12.02 -17.02
CA SER A 433 33.49 -11.07 -17.91
C SER A 433 33.77 -9.73 -17.23
N SER A 434 32.86 -9.29 -16.35
CA SER A 434 33.01 -8.10 -15.52
C SER A 434 33.32 -8.48 -14.08
N GLN A 435 34.54 -8.16 -13.63
CA GLN A 435 35.05 -8.58 -12.33
C GLN A 435 35.32 -7.40 -11.40
N THR A 436 34.97 -7.58 -10.13
CA THR A 436 35.29 -6.67 -9.02
C THR A 436 35.98 -7.46 -7.90
N SER A 437 36.41 -6.78 -6.84
CA SER A 437 37.01 -7.44 -5.65
C SER A 437 36.05 -8.41 -4.95
N THR A 438 34.75 -8.34 -5.23
CA THR A 438 33.73 -9.24 -4.68
C THR A 438 33.22 -10.27 -5.69
N SER A 439 33.70 -10.25 -6.93
CA SER A 439 33.33 -11.25 -7.93
C SER A 439 33.75 -12.66 -7.51
N ALA A 440 32.92 -13.64 -7.84
CA ALA A 440 33.17 -15.03 -7.52
C ALA A 440 33.50 -15.81 -8.80
N SER A 441 34.71 -16.36 -8.87
CA SER A 441 35.08 -17.34 -9.90
C SER A 441 34.89 -18.74 -9.34
N VAL A 442 34.34 -19.64 -10.15
CA VAL A 442 34.07 -21.03 -9.76
C VAL A 442 35.17 -21.92 -10.28
N LEU A 443 35.59 -22.89 -9.47
CA LEU A 443 36.55 -23.92 -9.82
C LEU A 443 35.94 -25.31 -9.58
N LEU A 444 36.25 -26.24 -10.47
CA LEU A 444 35.90 -27.65 -10.38
C LEU A 444 37.14 -28.49 -10.69
N VAL A 445 37.59 -29.27 -9.72
CA VAL A 445 38.62 -30.30 -9.90
C VAL A 445 37.93 -31.63 -10.14
N PHE A 446 38.39 -32.35 -11.16
CA PHE A 446 37.91 -33.67 -11.54
C PHE A 446 39.09 -34.60 -11.81
N GLY A 447 39.12 -35.77 -11.20
CA GLY A 447 40.24 -36.70 -11.36
C GLY A 447 39.81 -38.16 -11.31
N SER A 448 40.74 -39.05 -11.64
CA SER A 448 40.51 -40.50 -11.66
C SER A 448 40.36 -41.12 -10.26
N ASP A 449 41.02 -40.54 -9.24
CA ASP A 449 41.01 -41.02 -7.85
C ASP A 449 40.91 -39.83 -6.86
N GLU A 450 40.19 -40.04 -5.77
CA GLU A 450 40.11 -39.13 -4.63
C GLU A 450 41.49 -38.79 -4.06
N LYS A 451 42.44 -39.73 -4.10
CA LYS A 451 43.82 -39.53 -3.64
C LYS A 451 44.57 -38.46 -4.44
N CYS A 452 44.16 -38.16 -5.67
CA CYS A 452 44.73 -37.09 -6.47
C CYS A 452 43.90 -35.80 -6.38
N VAL A 453 42.57 -35.93 -6.28
CA VAL A 453 41.63 -34.78 -6.25
C VAL A 453 41.67 -34.02 -4.93
N LYS A 454 41.73 -34.71 -3.79
CA LYS A 454 41.71 -34.06 -2.48
C LYS A 454 42.95 -33.20 -2.23
N PRO A 455 44.20 -33.68 -2.48
CA PRO A 455 45.39 -32.84 -2.38
C PRO A 455 45.33 -31.63 -3.30
N ALA A 456 44.81 -31.77 -4.52
CA ALA A 456 44.64 -30.65 -5.45
C ALA A 456 43.71 -29.57 -4.90
N GLY A 457 42.55 -29.98 -4.37
CA GLY A 457 41.60 -29.07 -3.74
C GLY A 457 42.19 -28.36 -2.52
N ASP A 458 42.95 -29.08 -1.69
CA ASP A 458 43.57 -28.51 -0.49
C ASP A 458 44.73 -27.55 -0.83
N LEU A 459 45.51 -27.84 -1.88
CA LEU A 459 46.52 -26.91 -2.41
C LEU A 459 45.88 -25.66 -3.02
N LEU A 460 44.74 -25.78 -3.71
CA LEU A 460 43.98 -24.62 -4.22
C LEU A 460 43.41 -23.76 -3.08
N LYS A 461 42.95 -24.37 -1.98
CA LYS A 461 42.55 -23.61 -0.77
C LYS A 461 43.74 -22.81 -0.22
N GLY A 462 44.91 -23.44 -0.09
CA GLY A 462 46.08 -22.83 0.52
C GLY A 462 46.71 -21.73 -0.34
N LYS A 463 46.95 -22.02 -1.63
CA LYS A 463 47.67 -21.10 -2.54
C LYS A 463 46.79 -20.04 -3.17
N LEU A 464 45.53 -20.36 -3.47
CA LEU A 464 44.61 -19.49 -4.21
C LEU A 464 43.46 -18.96 -3.33
N ASN A 465 43.45 -19.28 -2.03
CA ASN A 465 42.42 -18.89 -1.06
C ASN A 465 40.99 -19.25 -1.52
N VAL A 466 40.86 -20.38 -2.24
CA VAL A 466 39.57 -20.87 -2.72
C VAL A 466 38.79 -21.46 -1.55
N LYS A 467 37.50 -21.13 -1.41
CA LYS A 467 36.61 -21.74 -0.43
C LYS A 467 35.78 -22.83 -1.10
N GLY A 468 35.98 -24.07 -0.71
CA GLY A 468 35.38 -25.21 -1.41
C GLY A 468 35.54 -26.55 -0.70
N GLY A 469 34.91 -27.56 -1.26
CA GLY A 469 34.89 -28.93 -0.75
C GLY A 469 34.59 -29.93 -1.86
N GLY A 470 34.86 -31.20 -1.59
CA GLY A 470 34.74 -32.28 -2.56
C GLY A 470 34.66 -33.65 -1.89
N LYS A 471 34.24 -34.64 -2.66
CA LYS A 471 34.21 -36.05 -2.25
C LYS A 471 34.48 -36.92 -3.48
N GLY A 472 35.25 -37.99 -3.30
CA GLY A 472 35.57 -38.91 -4.38
C GLY A 472 36.33 -38.21 -5.50
N THR A 473 35.87 -38.41 -6.74
CA THR A 473 36.54 -37.91 -7.96
C THR A 473 36.30 -36.42 -8.26
N ARG A 474 35.53 -35.70 -7.43
CA ARG A 474 35.16 -34.29 -7.67
C ARG A 474 35.39 -33.40 -6.45
N TRP A 475 35.88 -32.19 -6.72
CA TRP A 475 35.98 -31.11 -5.74
C TRP A 475 35.61 -29.79 -6.38
N SER A 476 34.85 -28.93 -5.70
CA SER A 476 34.48 -27.61 -6.23
C SER A 476 34.71 -26.52 -5.21
N GLY A 477 34.99 -25.32 -5.69
CA GLY A 477 35.25 -24.18 -4.83
C GLY A 477 35.02 -22.84 -5.53
N LYS A 478 35.02 -21.79 -4.72
CA LYS A 478 34.84 -20.40 -5.17
C LYS A 478 36.05 -19.57 -4.77
N PHE A 479 36.64 -18.90 -5.75
CA PHE A 479 37.61 -17.84 -5.55
C PHE A 479 36.88 -16.49 -5.51
N THR A 480 37.20 -15.63 -4.55
CA THR A 480 36.64 -14.27 -4.47
C THR A 480 37.72 -13.26 -4.83
N GLY A 481 37.46 -12.47 -5.86
CA GLY A 481 38.38 -11.45 -6.36
C GLY A 481 38.39 -11.41 -7.89
N VAL A 482 39.38 -10.69 -8.42
CA VAL A 482 39.61 -10.58 -9.87
C VAL A 482 40.56 -11.69 -10.30
N TRP A 483 40.04 -12.63 -11.10
CA TRP A 483 40.79 -13.66 -11.78
C TRP A 483 41.57 -13.06 -12.94
N ARG A 484 42.90 -13.09 -12.87
CA ARG A 484 43.79 -12.67 -13.94
C ARG A 484 44.46 -13.92 -14.49
N GLU A 485 44.18 -14.25 -15.75
CA GLU A 485 44.72 -15.44 -16.42
C GLU A 485 46.24 -15.59 -16.20
N GLY A 486 47.01 -14.51 -16.34
CA GLY A 486 48.47 -14.55 -16.14
C GLY A 486 48.96 -14.85 -14.71
N ARG A 487 48.12 -14.73 -13.67
CA ARG A 487 48.52 -14.98 -12.27
C ARG A 487 47.79 -16.17 -11.68
N GLU A 488 46.47 -16.14 -11.68
CA GLU A 488 45.68 -17.20 -11.05
C GLU A 488 45.79 -18.52 -11.84
N ASP A 489 45.88 -18.51 -13.18
CA ASP A 489 46.13 -19.75 -13.95
C ASP A 489 47.54 -20.30 -13.71
N ALA A 490 48.52 -19.43 -13.46
CA ALA A 490 49.88 -19.84 -13.10
C ALA A 490 49.88 -20.57 -11.75
N VAL A 491 49.13 -20.08 -10.77
CA VAL A 491 48.95 -20.75 -9.47
C VAL A 491 48.28 -22.12 -9.64
N VAL A 492 47.22 -22.21 -10.45
CA VAL A 492 46.57 -23.51 -10.73
C VAL A 492 47.56 -24.47 -11.41
N SER A 493 48.36 -23.99 -12.35
CA SER A 493 49.39 -24.76 -13.03
C SER A 493 50.49 -25.27 -12.08
N GLU A 494 50.90 -24.45 -11.11
CA GLU A 494 51.82 -24.90 -10.05
C GLU A 494 51.21 -26.00 -9.17
N VAL A 495 49.93 -25.88 -8.83
CA VAL A 495 49.22 -26.92 -8.06
C VAL A 495 49.19 -28.22 -8.85
N LEU A 496 48.83 -28.18 -10.13
CA LEU A 496 48.82 -29.36 -11.00
C LEU A 496 50.21 -30.01 -11.12
N LYS A 497 51.27 -29.23 -11.27
CA LYS A 497 52.65 -29.75 -11.29
C LYS A 497 53.02 -30.47 -10.00
N ALA A 498 52.68 -29.89 -8.85
CA ALA A 498 52.97 -30.47 -7.53
C ALA A 498 52.29 -31.82 -7.28
N ILE A 499 51.19 -32.13 -8.00
CA ILE A 499 50.48 -33.41 -7.90
C ILE A 499 51.04 -34.44 -8.89
N SER A 500 51.63 -33.97 -10.00
CA SER A 500 52.25 -34.83 -11.03
C SER A 500 53.68 -35.26 -10.73
N THR A 501 54.29 -34.72 -9.66
CA THR A 501 55.65 -35.07 -9.19
C THR A 501 55.54 -36.02 -8.01
#